data_AF-A0A961AV84-F1
#
_entry.id   AF-A0A961AV84-F1
#
_cell.length_a   1.000
_cell.length_b   1.000
_cell.length_c   1.000
_cell.angle_alpha   90.00
_cell.angle_beta   90.00
_cell.angle_gamma   90.00
#
_symmetry.space_group_name_H-M   'P 1'
#
loop_
_entity.id
_entity.type
_entity.pdbx_description
1 polymer ?
#
loop_
_entity_poly.entity_id
_entity_poly.type
_entity_poly.pdbx_seq_one_letter_code
_entity_poly.pdbx_strand_id
1 'polypeptide(L)' 'MPRDVIILECTEAKAEGKQASIYVTTRNKKSLRTPGRLEKVKFNPFLKRRTLHREKR' A
#
# COMPACT_ATOMS: atom_id res chain seq x y z
N MET A 1 5.95 21.62 0.01
CA MET A 1 5.54 20.82 -1.19
C MET A 1 4.29 20.05 -0.82
N PRO A 2 3.24 20.06 -1.65
CA PRO A 2 2.02 19.28 -1.38
C PRO A 2 2.40 17.80 -1.24
N ARG A 3 1.92 17.17 -0.18
CA ARG A 3 2.05 15.72 0.04
C ARG A 3 0.84 15.08 -0.60
N ASP A 4 1.06 14.18 -1.55
CA ASP A 4 -0.03 13.48 -2.21
C ASP A 4 -0.59 12.42 -1.26
N VAL A 5 -1.91 12.36 -1.14
CA VAL A 5 -2.60 11.29 -0.40
C VAL A 5 -2.73 10.09 -1.35
N ILE A 6 -2.19 8.96 -0.91
CA ILE A 6 -2.15 7.72 -1.68
C ILE A 6 -2.80 6.59 -0.89
N ILE A 7 -3.35 5.63 -1.63
CA ILE A 7 -3.97 4.44 -1.08
C ILE A 7 -3.04 3.25 -1.33
N LEU A 8 -2.76 2.47 -0.28
CA LEU A 8 -1.99 1.23 -0.35
C LEU A 8 -2.97 0.04 -0.20
N GLU A 9 -3.02 -0.82 -1.22
CA GLU A 9 -3.89 -2.00 -1.26
C GLU A 9 -3.06 -3.29 -1.18
N CYS A 10 -3.54 -4.28 -0.42
CA CYS A 10 -2.91 -5.60 -0.32
C CYS A 10 -2.99 -6.36 -1.65
N THR A 11 -1.86 -6.88 -2.14
CA THR A 11 -1.80 -7.64 -3.40
C THR A 11 -2.13 -9.12 -3.24
N GLU A 12 -1.90 -9.69 -2.06
CA GLU A 12 -2.04 -11.13 -1.80
C GLU A 12 -3.50 -11.53 -1.55
N ALA A 13 -4.29 -10.65 -0.94
CA ALA A 13 -5.64 -10.97 -0.50
C ALA A 13 -6.57 -11.41 -1.64
N LYS A 14 -6.41 -10.82 -2.84
CA LYS A 14 -7.23 -11.14 -4.01
C LYS A 14 -7.01 -12.57 -4.52
N ALA A 15 -5.77 -13.07 -4.42
CA ALA A 15 -5.45 -14.45 -4.82
C ALA A 15 -6.04 -15.48 -3.84
N GLU A 16 -6.14 -15.13 -2.56
CA GLU A 16 -6.72 -15.98 -1.52
C GLU A 16 -8.25 -15.85 -1.37
N GLY A 17 -8.90 -15.07 -2.25
CA GLY A 17 -10.35 -14.86 -2.21
C GLY A 17 -10.83 -14.07 -0.99
N LYS A 18 -9.94 -13.35 -0.29
CA LYS A 18 -10.27 -12.53 0.88
C LYS A 18 -10.26 -11.05 0.53
N GLN A 19 -10.89 -10.25 1.40
CA GLN A 19 -10.89 -8.80 1.24
C GLN A 19 -9.48 -8.22 1.38
N ALA A 20 -9.11 -7.33 0.46
CA ALA A 20 -7.85 -6.62 0.52
C ALA A 20 -7.87 -5.58 1.63
N SER A 21 -6.81 -5.54 2.44
CA SER A 21 -6.59 -4.46 3.40
C SER A 21 -6.13 -3.20 2.69
N ILE A 22 -6.73 -2.07 3.07
CA ILE A 22 -6.53 -0.76 2.45
C ILE A 22 -5.99 0.20 3.50
N TYR A 23 -4.92 0.91 3.17
CA TYR A 23 -4.31 1.92 4.03
C TYR A 23 -4.20 3.26 3.29
N VAL A 24 -4.54 4.35 3.98
CA VAL A 24 -4.32 5.70 3.47
C VAL A 24 -3.00 6.22 4.03
N THR A 25 -2.11 6.70 3.16
CA THR A 25 -0.83 7.29 3.56
C THR A 25 -0.52 8.51 2.71
N THR A 26 0.38 9.36 3.19
CA THR A 26 0.88 10.50 2.41
C THR A 26 2.23 10.17 1.81
N ARG A 27 2.46 10.58 0.56
CA ARG A 27 3.75 10.46 -0.11
C ARG A 27 4.27 11.82 -0.54
N ASN A 28 5.59 11.95 -0.53
CA ASN A 28 6.27 13.07 -1.17
C ASN A 28 6.70 12.68 -2.59
N LYS A 29 6.04 13.25 -3.60
CA LYS A 29 6.31 13.00 -5.03
C LYS A 29 7.73 13.40 -5.45
N LYS A 30 8.33 14.39 -4.80
CA LYS A 30 9.68 14.90 -5.09
C LYS A 30 10.79 14.19 -4.30
N SER A 31 10.45 13.15 -3.54
CA SER A 31 11.45 12.36 -2.83
C SER A 31 12.28 11.52 -3.80
N LEU A 32 13.56 11.83 -3.93
CA LEU A 32 14.55 11.03 -4.67
C LEU A 32 14.69 9.59 -4.14
N ARG A 33 14.30 9.33 -2.88
CA ARG A 33 14.39 8.00 -2.25
C ARG A 33 13.25 7.05 -2.64
N THR A 34 12.21 7.54 -3.32
CA THR A 34 11.07 6.71 -3.69
C THR A 34 10.57 7.08 -5.08
N PRO A 35 11.39 6.86 -6.13
CA PRO A 35 10.94 7.04 -7.50
C PRO A 35 9.99 5.88 -7.84
N GLY A 36 8.80 6.15 -8.42
CA GLY A 36 7.90 5.10 -8.88
C GLY A 36 6.69 4.83 -7.99
N ARG A 37 6.30 3.58 -7.75
CA ARG A 37 5.14 3.20 -6.91
C ARG A 37 5.60 2.89 -5.48
N LEU A 38 4.83 3.31 -4.48
CA LEU A 38 5.13 2.98 -3.08
C LEU A 38 4.70 1.54 -2.76
N GLU A 39 5.63 0.73 -2.29
CA GLU A 39 5.36 -0.61 -1.77
C GLU A 39 5.78 -0.67 -0.30
N LYS A 40 4.90 -1.18 0.56
CA LYS A 40 5.17 -1.34 1.99
C LYS A 40 4.61 -2.66 2.48
N VAL A 41 5.38 -3.32 3.34
CA VAL A 41 4.88 -4.46 4.11
C VAL A 41 4.02 -3.91 5.24
N LYS A 42 2.74 -4.28 5.25
CA LYS A 42 1.77 -3.91 6.28
C LYS A 42 1.02 -5.15 6.74
N PHE A 43 0.49 -5.08 7.96
CA PHE A 43 -0.35 -6.14 8.48
C PHE A 43 -1.66 -6.19 7.69
N ASN A 44 -2.16 -7.38 7.35
CA ASN A 44 -3.50 -7.55 6.81
C ASN A 44 -4.37 -8.23 7.88
N PRO A 45 -5.42 -7.56 8.41
CA PRO A 45 -6.30 -8.14 9.43
C PRO A 45 -7.10 -9.36 8.94
N PHE A 46 -7.42 -9.45 7.65
CA PHE A 46 -8.19 -10.56 7.06
C PHE A 46 -7.34 -11.84 6.91
N LEU A 47 -6.04 -11.66 6.69
CA LEU A 47 -5.06 -12.75 6.60
C LEU A 47 -4.33 -13.02 7.92
N LYS A 48 -4.49 -12.13 8.90
CA LYS A 48 -3.79 -12.15 10.20
C LYS A 48 -2.26 -12.25 10.08
N ARG A 49 -1.69 -11.76 8.97
CA ARG A 49 -0.24 -11.77 8.70
C ARG A 49 0.22 -10.51 7.99
N ARG A 50 1.53 -10.27 7.94
CA ARG A 50 2.11 -9.18 7.15
C ARG A 50 2.13 -9.57 5.68
N THR A 51 1.66 -8.66 4.85
CA THR A 51 1.54 -8.84 3.39
C THR A 51 2.05 -7.61 2.67
N LEU A 52 2.37 -7.78 1.39
CA LEU A 52 2.79 -6.67 0.55
C LEU A 52 1.59 -5.79 0.19
N HIS A 53 1.72 -4.50 0.44
CA HIS A 53 0.75 -3.49 0.01
C HIS A 53 1.38 -2.55 -1.01
N ARG A 54 0.69 -2.35 -2.12
CA ARG A 54 1.13 -1.52 -3.24
C ARG A 54 0.22 -0.31 -3.40
N GLU A 55 0.82 0.80 -3.83
CA GLU A 55 0.11 2.01 -4.21
C GLU A 55 -0.90 1.72 -5.31
N LYS A 56 -2.19 1.90 -4.98
CA LYS A 56 -3.31 1.90 -5.91
C LYS A 56 -3.54 3.35 -6.34
N ARG A 57 -3.35 3.59 -7.64
CA ARG A 57 -3.58 4.87 -8.31
C ARG A 57 -4.71 4.68 -9.31
#